data_AF-A0A376VA36-F1
#
_entry.id   AF-A0A376VA36-F1
#
_cell.length_a   1.000
_cell.length_b   1.000
_cell.length_c   1.000
_cell.angle_alpha   90.00
_cell.angle_beta   90.00
_cell.angle_gamma   90.00
#
_symmetry.space_group_name_H-M   'P 1'
#
loop_
_entity.id
_entity.type
_entity.pdbx_description
1 polymer ?
#
loop_
_entity_poly.entity_id
_entity_poly.type
_entity_poly.pdbx_seq_one_letter_code
_entity_poly.pdbx_strand_id
1 'polypeptide(L)'
;MMMGATLMLTWWWQASRLNLPRQQKATMQEIWHSFVSGIWALFLPVIIIGGFRSGLFTPTEAGAVAAFYALFVATVIYREMTFATLWHVLIGAAKTTSVVMFLVASAQVSAWLITIAELPMMVSDLLATAGRFTASAVYRHYGGYPDCRHGHGFNADGINSYPGINAFS
;
A
#
# COMPACT_ATOMS: atom_id res chain seq x y z
N MET A 1 -0.45 11.18 -16.78
CA MET A 1 -0.08 12.42 -17.51
C MET A 1 -0.62 13.68 -16.84
N MET A 2 -1.93 13.78 -16.53
CA MET A 2 -2.48 14.97 -15.84
C MET A 2 -1.86 15.23 -14.45
N MET A 3 -1.75 14.22 -13.58
CA MET A 3 -1.06 14.39 -12.27
C MET A 3 0.40 14.83 -12.39
N GLY A 4 1.13 14.31 -13.39
CA GLY A 4 2.51 14.70 -13.64
C GLY A 4 2.64 16.16 -14.08
N ALA A 5 1.73 16.61 -14.96
CA ALA A 5 1.67 18.00 -15.39
C ALA A 5 1.34 18.95 -14.22
N THR A 6 0.42 18.55 -13.34
CA THR A 6 0.08 19.36 -12.14
C THR A 6 1.28 19.52 -11.22
N LEU A 7 2.04 18.45 -10.95
CA LEU A 7 3.23 18.51 -10.09
C LEU A 7 4.36 19.36 -10.70
N MET A 8 4.58 19.26 -12.01
CA MET A 8 5.54 20.10 -12.72
C MET A 8 5.17 21.58 -12.63
N LEU A 9 3.89 21.91 -12.83
CA LEU A 9 3.38 23.28 -12.69
C LEU A 9 3.53 23.81 -11.26
N THR A 10 3.15 23.03 -10.25
CA THR A 10 3.27 23.45 -8.85
C THR A 10 4.74 23.62 -8.43
N TRP A 11 5.62 22.73 -8.89
CA TRP A 11 7.04 22.83 -8.59
C TRP A 11 7.66 24.05 -9.25
N TRP A 12 7.38 24.29 -10.54
CA TRP A 12 7.89 25.46 -11.24
C TRP A 12 7.42 26.77 -10.60
N TRP A 13 6.14 26.83 -10.18
CA TRP A 13 5.59 28.00 -9.50
C TRP A 13 6.21 28.21 -8.11
N GLN A 14 6.36 27.14 -7.32
CA GLN A 14 6.95 27.19 -5.99
C GLN A 14 8.45 27.52 -6.04
N ALA A 15 9.19 26.93 -6.97
CA ALA A 15 10.62 27.16 -7.18
C ALA A 15 10.90 28.58 -7.67
N SER A 16 9.99 29.18 -8.45
CA SER A 16 10.11 30.58 -8.86
C SER A 16 9.82 31.57 -7.73
N ARG A 17 9.11 31.12 -6.68
CA ARG A 17 8.80 31.93 -5.48
C ARG A 17 9.87 31.80 -4.39
N LEU A 18 10.60 30.69 -4.34
CA LEU A 18 11.74 30.52 -3.45
C LEU A 18 12.99 31.10 -4.13
N ASN A 19 13.43 32.28 -3.70
CA ASN A 19 14.75 32.84 -4.05
C ASN A 19 15.86 31.97 -3.46
N LEU A 20 16.08 30.78 -4.02
CA LEU A 20 17.10 29.84 -3.57
C LEU A 20 18.48 30.41 -3.94
N PRO A 21 19.38 30.60 -2.96
CA PRO A 21 20.75 30.96 -3.25
C PRO A 21 21.36 29.85 -4.13
N ARG A 22 21.93 30.24 -5.28
CA ARG A 22 22.63 29.32 -6.17
C ARG A 22 23.81 28.72 -5.42
N GLN A 23 23.69 27.45 -5.03
CA GLN A 23 24.78 26.67 -4.46
C GLN A 23 25.96 26.65 -5.44
N GLN A 24 27.16 26.89 -4.92
CA GLN A 24 28.40 26.91 -5.70
C GLN A 24 28.60 25.54 -6.36
N LYS A 25 29.05 25.51 -7.62
CA LYS A 25 29.27 24.25 -8.34
C LYS A 25 30.28 23.41 -7.55
N ALA A 26 29.84 22.23 -7.12
CA ALA A 26 30.70 21.28 -6.42
C ALA A 26 31.90 20.89 -7.30
N THR A 27 33.08 20.85 -6.71
CA THR A 27 34.29 20.35 -7.36
C THR A 27 34.24 18.84 -7.55
N MET A 28 34.99 18.31 -8.52
CA MET A 28 35.02 16.86 -8.81
C MET A 28 35.43 16.01 -7.60
N GLN A 29 36.26 16.56 -6.71
CA GLN A 29 36.62 15.92 -5.44
C GLN A 29 35.45 15.85 -4.44
N GLU A 30 34.66 16.91 -4.32
CA GLU A 30 33.47 16.93 -3.46
C GLU A 30 32.39 15.98 -3.98
N ILE A 31 32.25 15.86 -5.30
CA ILE A 31 31.35 14.91 -5.95
C ILE A 31 31.77 13.48 -5.61
N TRP A 32 33.06 13.15 -5.72
CA TRP A 32 33.55 11.80 -5.42
C TRP A 32 33.41 11.45 -3.93
N HIS A 33 33.72 12.41 -3.04
CA HIS A 33 33.52 12.24 -1.61
C HIS A 33 32.02 12.03 -1.26
N SER A 34 31.11 12.79 -1.88
CA SER A 34 29.67 12.67 -1.66
C SER A 34 29.11 11.35 -2.24
N PHE A 35 29.68 10.88 -3.34
CA PHE A 35 29.31 9.60 -3.94
C PHE A 35 29.67 8.43 -3.01
N VAL A 36 30.90 8.45 -2.45
CA VAL A 36 31.35 7.42 -1.51
C VAL A 36 30.60 7.51 -0.18
N SER A 37 30.31 8.71 0.34
CA SER A 37 29.52 8.86 1.56
C SER A 37 28.08 8.39 1.37
N GLY A 38 27.49 8.57 0.19
CA GLY A 38 26.13 8.13 -0.16
C GLY A 38 25.96 6.61 -0.27
N ILE A 39 27.03 5.83 -0.39
CA ILE A 39 26.97 4.36 -0.46
C ILE A 39 26.26 3.78 0.78
N TRP A 40 26.53 4.34 1.96
CA TRP A 40 25.92 3.90 3.21
C TRP A 40 24.40 4.13 3.27
N ALA A 41 23.93 5.21 2.66
CA ALA A 41 22.51 5.49 2.50
C ALA A 41 21.84 4.53 1.49
N LEU A 42 22.58 4.11 0.45
CA LEU A 42 22.08 3.22 -0.60
C LEU A 42 21.89 1.77 -0.12
N PHE A 43 22.56 1.37 0.94
CA PHE A 43 22.36 0.05 1.58
C PHE A 43 21.00 -0.08 2.26
N LEU A 44 20.36 1.02 2.67
CA LEU A 44 19.06 0.98 3.36
C LEU A 44 17.94 0.32 2.52
N PRO A 45 17.67 0.71 1.26
CA PRO A 45 16.69 0.02 0.42
C PRO A 45 17.09 -1.43 0.11
N VAL A 46 18.38 -1.75 0.03
CA VAL A 46 18.87 -3.13 -0.17
C VAL A 46 18.50 -4.01 1.02
N ILE A 47 18.67 -3.51 2.25
CA ILE A 47 18.27 -4.21 3.49
C ILE A 47 16.76 -4.43 3.54
N ILE A 48 15.96 -3.42 3.19
CA ILE A 48 14.49 -3.53 3.20
C ILE A 48 14.00 -4.54 2.16
N ILE A 49 14.42 -4.38 0.90
CA ILE A 49 13.98 -5.25 -0.20
C ILE A 49 14.52 -6.67 0.02
N GLY A 50 15.78 -6.81 0.40
CA GLY A 50 16.40 -8.10 0.68
C GLY A 50 15.79 -8.81 1.88
N GLY A 51 15.53 -8.10 2.98
CA GLY A 51 14.98 -8.65 4.22
C GLY A 51 13.54 -9.13 4.06
N PHE A 52 12.68 -8.32 3.43
CA PHE A 52 11.29 -8.73 3.17
C PHE A 52 11.19 -9.81 2.08
N ARG A 53 11.98 -9.72 1.00
CA ARG A 53 11.87 -10.66 -0.13
C ARG A 53 12.44 -12.04 0.19
N SER A 54 13.41 -12.13 1.09
CA SER A 54 13.99 -13.41 1.54
C SER A 54 13.09 -14.18 2.52
N GLY A 55 12.00 -13.56 3.02
CA GLY A 55 11.11 -14.18 4.00
C GLY A 55 11.75 -14.38 5.38
N LEU A 56 12.93 -13.80 5.62
CA LEU A 56 13.63 -13.86 6.91
C LEU A 56 12.95 -12.97 7.97
N PHE A 57 12.24 -11.91 7.55
CA PHE A 57 11.57 -10.97 8.43
C PHE A 57 10.24 -10.47 7.84
N THR A 58 9.26 -10.23 8.71
CA THR A 58 8.00 -9.57 8.35
C THR A 58 8.22 -8.08 8.04
N PRO A 59 7.33 -7.40 7.28
CA PRO A 59 7.49 -5.98 6.94
C PRO A 59 7.69 -5.07 8.17
N THR A 60 7.04 -5.40 9.28
CA THR A 60 7.12 -4.68 10.56
C THR A 60 8.49 -4.82 11.22
N GLU A 61 9.09 -6.02 11.18
CA GLU A 61 10.43 -6.28 11.71
C GLU A 61 11.51 -5.67 10.81
N ALA A 62 11.33 -5.78 9.49
CA ALA A 62 12.23 -5.16 8.51
C ALA A 62 12.27 -3.63 8.67
N GLY A 63 11.11 -3.00 8.94
CA GLY A 63 11.03 -1.58 9.25
C GLY A 63 11.80 -1.18 10.51
N ALA A 64 11.72 -1.99 11.58
CA ALA A 64 12.48 -1.75 12.81
C ALA A 64 14.00 -1.84 12.56
N VAL A 65 14.46 -2.88 11.86
CA VAL A 65 15.87 -3.05 11.50
C VAL A 65 16.37 -1.89 10.64
N ALA A 66 15.57 -1.45 9.66
CA ALA A 66 15.91 -0.31 8.81
C ALA A 66 16.01 1.01 9.61
N ALA A 67 15.12 1.22 10.59
CA ALA A 67 15.19 2.39 11.47
C ALA A 67 16.44 2.39 12.36
N PHE A 68 16.80 1.24 12.93
CA PHE A 68 18.05 1.08 13.68
C PHE A 68 19.28 1.31 12.80
N TYR A 69 19.29 0.76 11.59
CA TYR A 69 20.37 0.99 10.63
C TYR A 69 20.48 2.47 10.25
N ALA A 70 19.36 3.13 9.93
CA ALA A 70 19.34 4.56 9.63
C ALA A 70 19.87 5.40 10.79
N LEU A 71 19.47 5.07 12.03
CA LEU A 71 19.95 5.73 13.24
C LEU A 71 21.45 5.54 13.43
N PHE A 72 21.95 4.32 13.24
CA PHE A 72 23.38 4.01 13.34
C PHE A 72 24.20 4.78 12.30
N VAL A 73 23.75 4.79 11.04
CA VAL A 73 24.41 5.54 9.96
C VAL A 73 24.39 7.05 10.23
N ALA A 74 23.27 7.61 10.67
CA ALA A 74 23.14 9.03 10.98
C ALA A 74 24.02 9.47 12.17
N THR A 75 24.16 8.63 13.20
CA THR A 75 24.92 8.95 14.41
C THR A 75 26.42 8.66 14.25
N VAL A 76 26.80 7.53 13.67
CA VAL A 76 28.19 7.05 13.64
C VAL A 76 28.93 7.48 12.37
N ILE A 77 28.27 7.41 11.20
CA ILE A 77 28.92 7.65 9.91
C ILE A 77 28.84 9.12 9.55
N TYR A 78 27.63 9.69 9.56
CA TYR A 78 27.42 11.09 9.27
C TYR A 78 27.80 11.99 10.45
N ARG A 79 27.65 11.51 11.70
CA ARG A 79 27.90 12.30 12.93
C ARG A 79 27.10 13.61 12.99
N GLU A 80 25.95 13.64 12.31
CA GLU A 80 25.10 14.82 12.19
C GLU A 80 24.04 14.88 13.31
N MET A 81 23.84 13.77 14.04
CA MET A 81 22.71 13.60 14.94
C MET A 81 23.09 13.74 16.41
N THR A 82 22.55 14.76 17.08
CA THR A 82 22.65 14.92 18.55
C THR A 82 21.45 14.27 19.25
N PHE A 83 21.57 13.95 20.55
CA PHE A 83 20.47 13.36 21.34
C PHE A 83 19.21 14.25 21.35
N ALA A 84 19.38 15.57 21.36
CA ALA A 84 18.27 16.52 21.29
C ALA A 84 17.55 16.47 19.93
N THR A 85 18.32 16.38 18.83
CA THR A 85 17.76 16.24 17.48
C THR A 85 17.01 14.92 17.33
N LEU A 86 17.56 13.82 17.85
CA LEU A 86 16.92 12.51 17.83
C LEU A 86 15.54 12.53 18.50
N TRP A 87 15.44 13.14 19.68
CA TRP A 87 14.17 13.31 20.39
C TRP A 87 13.15 14.12 19.56
N HIS A 88 13.61 15.20 18.94
CA HIS A 88 12.77 16.04 18.08
C HIS A 88 12.23 15.26 16.86
N VAL A 89 13.08 14.46 16.21
CA VAL A 89 12.71 13.62 15.06
C VAL A 89 11.73 12.52 15.47
N LEU A 90 11.96 11.87 16.62
CA LEU A 90 11.07 10.83 17.15
C LEU A 90 9.67 11.38 17.46
N ILE A 91 9.57 12.55 18.11
CA ILE A 91 8.28 13.21 18.37
C ILE A 91 7.60 13.60 17.05
N GLY A 92 8.36 14.13 16.09
CA GLY A 92 7.84 14.47 14.76
C GLY A 92 7.23 13.27 14.05
N ALA A 93 7.95 12.14 14.04
CA ALA A 93 7.49 10.88 13.46
C ALA A 93 6.29 10.29 14.23
N ALA A 94 6.29 10.36 15.55
CA ALA A 94 5.18 9.91 16.39
C ALA A 94 3.91 10.74 16.13
N LYS A 95 4.04 12.05 15.90
CA LYS A 95 2.91 12.94 15.61
C LYS A 95 2.25 12.65 14.27
N THR A 96 3.02 12.34 13.24
CA THR A 96 2.43 12.00 11.92
C THR A 96 1.80 10.61 11.94
N THR A 97 2.46 9.65 12.58
CA THR A 97 1.95 8.27 12.71
C THR A 97 0.71 8.18 13.60
N SER A 98 0.60 8.99 14.66
CA SER A 98 -0.58 8.99 15.53
C SER A 98 -1.85 9.43 14.81
N VAL A 99 -1.78 10.43 13.93
CA VAL A 99 -2.91 10.85 13.09
C VAL A 99 -3.34 9.72 12.15
N VAL A 100 -2.39 9.06 11.50
CA VAL A 100 -2.69 7.93 10.59
C VAL A 100 -3.29 6.76 11.37
N MET A 101 -2.71 6.37 12.50
CA MET A 101 -3.21 5.28 13.33
C MET A 101 -4.60 5.57 13.90
N PHE A 102 -4.90 6.84 14.23
CA PHE A 102 -6.23 7.25 14.64
C PHE A 102 -7.28 7.05 13.52
N LEU A 103 -6.93 7.41 12.28
CA LEU A 103 -7.78 7.18 11.11
C LEU A 103 -7.97 5.67 10.83
N VAL A 104 -6.92 4.88 10.96
CA VAL A 104 -6.99 3.42 10.79
C VAL A 104 -7.88 2.80 11.87
N ALA A 105 -7.76 3.25 13.13
CA ALA A 105 -8.58 2.76 14.23
C ALA A 105 -10.07 3.10 14.03
N SER A 106 -10.40 4.33 13.62
CA SER A 106 -11.81 4.69 13.35
C SER A 106 -12.38 3.91 12.16
N ALA A 107 -11.60 3.74 11.09
CA ALA A 107 -11.99 2.91 9.95
C ALA A 107 -12.22 1.44 10.35
N GLN A 108 -11.37 0.89 11.23
CA GLN A 108 -11.51 -0.49 11.71
C GLN A 108 -12.80 -0.68 12.52
N VAL A 109 -13.16 0.28 13.37
CA VAL A 109 -14.42 0.23 14.14
C VAL A 109 -15.63 0.27 13.19
N SER A 110 -15.63 1.16 12.20
CA SER A 110 -16.71 1.21 11.20
C SER A 110 -16.79 -0.07 10.36
N ALA A 111 -15.65 -0.63 9.94
CA ALA A 111 -15.61 -1.89 9.19
C ALA A 111 -16.18 -3.06 10.01
N TRP A 112 -15.86 -3.12 11.30
CA TRP A 112 -16.40 -4.14 12.20
C TRP A 112 -17.91 -3.98 12.42
N LEU A 113 -18.41 -2.75 12.60
CA LEU A 113 -19.85 -2.49 12.70
C LEU A 113 -20.62 -2.90 11.44
N ILE A 114 -20.08 -2.60 10.26
CA ILE A 114 -20.67 -3.03 8.97
C ILE A 114 -20.75 -4.56 8.89
N THR A 115 -19.76 -5.25 9.42
CA THR A 115 -19.70 -6.71 9.41
C THR A 115 -20.75 -7.33 10.33
N ILE A 116 -20.94 -6.79 11.54
CA ILE A 116 -21.96 -7.26 12.49
C ILE A 116 -23.38 -6.92 12.03
N ALA A 117 -23.56 -5.79 11.35
CA ALA A 117 -24.86 -5.43 10.78
C ALA A 117 -25.25 -6.29 9.56
N GLU A 118 -24.41 -7.26 9.16
CA GLU A 118 -24.63 -8.18 8.03
C GLU A 118 -24.94 -7.47 6.71
N LEU A 119 -24.55 -6.20 6.59
CA LEU A 119 -24.75 -5.39 5.39
C LEU A 119 -24.15 -6.05 4.13
N PRO A 120 -22.98 -6.73 4.18
CA PRO A 120 -22.47 -7.46 3.02
C PRO A 120 -23.44 -8.54 2.52
N MET A 121 -24.09 -9.28 3.44
CA MET A 121 -25.04 -10.33 3.08
C MET A 121 -26.31 -9.73 2.47
N MET A 122 -26.85 -8.65 3.04
CA MET A 122 -28.02 -7.97 2.48
C MET A 122 -27.74 -7.44 1.06
N VAL A 123 -26.60 -6.81 0.85
CA VAL A 123 -26.20 -6.32 -0.48
C VAL A 123 -26.01 -7.49 -1.46
N SER A 124 -25.43 -8.60 -1.00
CA SER A 124 -25.25 -9.79 -1.85
C SER A 124 -26.59 -10.41 -2.29
N ASP A 125 -27.59 -10.45 -1.41
CA ASP A 125 -28.91 -10.99 -1.72
C ASP A 125 -29.69 -10.07 -2.68
N LEU A 126 -29.60 -8.75 -2.48
CA LEU A 126 -30.15 -7.76 -3.41
C LEU A 126 -29.52 -7.87 -4.79
N LEU A 127 -28.21 -8.03 -4.87
CA LEU A 127 -27.49 -8.21 -6.14
C LEU A 127 -27.85 -9.54 -6.82
N ALA A 128 -27.98 -10.63 -6.06
CA ALA A 128 -28.40 -11.92 -6.60
C ALA A 128 -29.82 -11.86 -7.15
N THR A 129 -30.73 -11.20 -6.43
CA THR A 129 -32.11 -11.00 -6.83
C THR A 129 -32.21 -10.09 -8.08
N ALA A 130 -31.52 -8.95 -8.09
CA ALA A 130 -31.41 -8.08 -9.26
C ALA A 130 -30.79 -8.81 -10.47
N GLY A 131 -29.77 -9.64 -10.24
CA GLY A 131 -29.15 -10.48 -11.26
C GLY A 131 -30.12 -11.47 -11.90
N ARG A 132 -31.04 -12.08 -11.12
CA ARG A 132 -32.10 -12.95 -11.64
C ARG A 132 -33.11 -12.18 -12.50
N PHE A 133 -33.44 -10.94 -12.14
CA PHE A 133 -34.30 -10.07 -12.96
C PHE A 133 -33.64 -9.67 -14.27
N THR A 134 -32.36 -9.29 -14.24
CA THR A 134 -31.62 -8.96 -15.46
C THR A 134 -31.41 -10.20 -16.33
N ALA A 135 -31.10 -11.36 -15.74
CA ALA A 135 -30.98 -12.62 -16.48
C ALA A 135 -32.29 -13.01 -17.18
N SER A 136 -33.43 -12.88 -16.51
CA SER A 136 -34.73 -13.17 -17.13
C SER A 136 -35.16 -12.14 -18.19
N ALA A 137 -34.80 -10.86 -18.04
CA ALA A 137 -35.02 -9.83 -19.05
C ALA A 137 -34.10 -10.01 -20.28
N VAL A 138 -32.82 -10.33 -20.05
CA VAL A 138 -31.85 -10.68 -21.10
C VAL A 138 -32.26 -11.97 -21.82
N TYR A 139 -32.72 -13.00 -21.09
CA TYR A 139 -33.22 -14.26 -21.66
C TYR A 139 -34.48 -14.06 -22.52
N ARG A 140 -35.33 -13.09 -22.16
CA ARG A 140 -36.50 -12.72 -22.97
C ARG A 140 -36.11 -11.93 -24.23
N HIS A 141 -34.95 -11.28 -24.26
CA HIS A 141 -34.50 -10.45 -25.37
C HIS A 141 -33.51 -11.14 -26.32
N TYR A 142 -32.66 -12.03 -25.80
CA TYR A 142 -31.79 -12.95 -26.55
C TYR A 142 -32.40 -14.36 -26.48
N GLY A 143 -33.23 -14.72 -27.46
CA GLY A 143 -34.04 -15.92 -27.44
C GLY A 143 -33.28 -17.20 -27.04
N GLY A 144 -33.75 -17.83 -25.97
CA GLY A 144 -33.68 -19.27 -25.68
C GLY A 144 -32.30 -19.93 -25.75
N TYR A 145 -31.65 -20.12 -24.61
CA TYR A 145 -30.72 -21.25 -24.47
C TYR A 145 -31.54 -22.55 -24.56
N PRO A 146 -31.04 -23.60 -25.24
CA PRO A 146 -31.73 -24.88 -25.31
C PRO A 146 -31.91 -25.44 -23.89
N ASP A 147 -33.14 -25.83 -23.60
CA ASP A 147 -33.61 -26.37 -22.33
C ASP A 147 -32.92 -27.71 -22.05
N CYS A 148 -31.94 -27.75 -21.13
CA CYS A 148 -31.29 -29.00 -20.68
C CYS A 148 -32.19 -29.80 -19.72
N ARG A 149 -33.49 -29.91 -20.04
CA ARG A 149 -34.51 -30.43 -19.13
C ARG A 149 -34.86 -31.90 -19.35
N HIS A 150 -34.02 -32.68 -20.01
CA HIS A 150 -34.18 -34.12 -20.11
C HIS A 150 -32.84 -34.84 -19.85
N GLY A 151 -32.77 -35.50 -18.69
CA GLY A 151 -31.88 -36.65 -18.50
C GLY A 151 -30.87 -36.53 -17.35
N HIS A 152 -31.26 -37.11 -16.21
CA HIS A 152 -30.44 -37.58 -15.09
C HIS A 152 -30.10 -36.60 -13.96
N GLY A 153 -30.39 -37.05 -12.73
CA GLY A 153 -30.40 -36.27 -11.50
C GLY A 153 -29.04 -35.65 -11.18
N PHE A 154 -29.05 -34.34 -11.03
CA PHE A 154 -27.98 -33.59 -10.39
C PHE A 154 -28.16 -33.73 -8.88
N ASN A 155 -27.44 -34.70 -8.32
CA ASN A 155 -27.31 -34.93 -6.90
C ASN A 155 -26.69 -33.69 -6.23
N ALA A 156 -27.18 -33.29 -5.05
CA ALA A 156 -26.74 -32.10 -4.32
C ALA A 156 -25.27 -32.20 -3.79
N ASP A 157 -24.57 -33.29 -4.09
CA ASP A 157 -23.17 -33.54 -3.76
C ASP A 157 -22.17 -32.83 -4.70
N GLY A 158 -22.65 -32.17 -5.76
CA GLY A 158 -21.81 -31.56 -6.81
C GLY A 158 -21.15 -30.21 -6.46
N ILE A 159 -21.42 -29.63 -5.28
CA ILE A 159 -20.72 -28.41 -4.83
C ILE A 159 -19.24 -28.67 -4.46
N ASN A 160 -18.84 -29.93 -4.32
CA ASN A 160 -17.45 -30.33 -4.05
C ASN A 160 -16.59 -30.53 -5.32
N SER A 161 -17.16 -30.30 -6.51
CA SER A 161 -16.49 -30.55 -7.80
C SER A 161 -15.95 -29.29 -8.49
N TYR A 162 -15.92 -28.13 -7.81
CA TYR A 162 -15.19 -26.95 -8.28
C TYR A 162 -13.75 -26.99 -7.75
N PRO A 163 -12.72 -27.39 -8.54
CA PRO A 163 -11.36 -27.58 -8.05
C PRO A 163 -10.59 -26.26 -7.87
N GLY A 164 -11.29 -25.13 -7.67
CA GLY A 164 -10.70 -23.78 -7.70
C GLY A 164 -11.14 -22.84 -6.59
N ILE A 165 -12.06 -23.23 -5.71
CA ILE A 165 -12.56 -22.35 -4.62
C ILE A 165 -11.73 -22.51 -3.32
N ASN A 166 -10.93 -23.57 -3.20
CA ASN A 166 -10.18 -23.90 -1.99
C ASN A 166 -8.75 -23.32 -1.99
N ALA A 167 -8.42 -22.39 -2.88
CA ALA A 167 -7.06 -21.84 -3.02
C ALA A 167 -6.84 -20.49 -2.31
N PHE A 168 -7.79 -20.06 -1.47
CA PHE A 168 -7.66 -18.84 -0.67
C PHE A 168 -8.14 -19.12 0.76
N SER A 169 -7.40 -19.96 1.47
CA SER A 169 -7.49 -20.20 2.92
C SER A 169 -6.09 -20.49 3.44
#